data_AF-A0A5C5TJ95-F1
#
_entry.id   AF-A0A5C5TJ95-F1
#
_cell.length_a   1.000
_cell.length_b   1.000
_cell.length_c   1.000
_cell.angle_alpha   90.00
_cell.angle_beta   90.00
_cell.angle_gamma   90.00
#
_symmetry.space_group_name_H-M   'P 1'
#
loop_
_entity.id
_entity.type
_entity.pdbx_description
1 polymer ?
#
loop_
_entity_poly.entity_id
_entity_poly.type
_entity_poly.pdbx_seq_one_letter_code
_entity_poly.pdbx_strand_id
1 'polypeptide(L)'
;MKEDKKERGRDMRLDNEHPQHDIVQVMDICGVSISYNVQRTIMKTGLYSVYLISLANQPNSIGEVLLIEHPPARAPSKYLLPLKSSKPLTTSELMNEIVETLEAHFNRKG
;
A
#
# COMPACT_ATOMS: atom_id res chain seq x y z
N MET A 1 49.46 4.35 33.55
CA MET A 1 48.04 4.59 33.84
C MET A 1 47.61 5.90 33.20
N LYS A 2 46.96 5.82 32.05
CA LYS A 2 46.12 6.88 31.46
C LYS A 2 45.03 6.14 30.69
N GLU A 3 43.80 6.32 31.14
CA GLU A 3 42.59 5.80 30.51
C GLU A 3 42.27 6.68 29.30
N ASP A 4 42.04 6.07 28.14
CA ASP A 4 41.36 6.74 27.03
C ASP A 4 40.24 5.83 26.51
N LYS A 5 39.05 6.31 26.80
CA LYS A 5 37.75 5.68 26.66
C LYS A 5 37.32 5.81 25.20
N LYS A 6 37.49 4.76 24.39
CA LYS A 6 37.02 4.75 22.99
C LYS A 6 35.69 4.02 22.89
N GLU A 7 34.61 4.81 22.88
CA GLU A 7 33.28 4.42 22.42
C GLU A 7 33.37 3.67 21.09
N ARG A 8 32.83 2.44 21.06
CA ARG A 8 32.44 1.78 19.82
C ARG A 8 30.93 1.70 19.80
N GLY A 9 30.37 2.48 18.88
CA GLY A 9 28.95 2.56 18.60
C GLY A 9 28.34 1.17 18.39
N ARG A 10 27.17 0.99 19.00
CA ARG A 10 26.28 -0.11 18.68
C ARG A 10 25.71 0.17 17.30
N ASP A 11 26.22 -0.52 16.28
CA ASP A 11 25.55 -0.64 14.99
C ASP A 11 24.23 -1.40 15.22
N MET A 12 23.16 -0.65 15.43
CA MET A 12 21.79 -1.14 15.30
C MET A 12 21.53 -1.33 13.81
N ARG A 13 21.84 -2.51 13.27
CA ARG A 13 21.30 -2.94 11.99
C ARG A 13 19.80 -3.14 12.16
N LEU A 14 19.05 -2.11 11.78
CA LEU A 14 17.64 -2.23 11.44
C LEU A 14 17.59 -2.92 10.08
N ASP A 15 17.63 -4.25 10.10
CA ASP A 15 17.23 -5.07 8.95
C ASP A 15 15.70 -4.92 8.82
N ASN A 16 15.28 -3.77 8.28
CA ASN A 16 13.90 -3.52 7.89
C ASN A 16 13.56 -4.48 6.76
N GLU A 17 12.78 -5.49 7.15
CA GLU A 17 11.85 -6.31 6.37
C GLU A 17 11.65 -5.83 4.93
N HIS A 18 11.92 -6.69 3.95
CA HIS A 18 11.67 -6.47 2.53
C HIS A 18 10.17 -6.62 2.21
N PRO A 19 9.34 -5.56 2.15
CA PRO A 19 7.93 -5.68 1.82
C PRO A 19 7.72 -5.61 0.30
N GLN A 20 8.80 -5.33 -0.46
CA GLN A 20 8.73 -4.98 -1.88
C GLN A 20 8.50 -6.19 -2.78
N HIS A 21 9.03 -7.37 -2.45
CA HIS A 21 8.95 -8.54 -3.32
C HIS A 21 7.53 -9.14 -3.41
N ASP A 22 6.80 -9.20 -2.30
CA ASP A 22 5.42 -9.71 -2.27
C ASP A 22 4.46 -8.85 -3.08
N ILE A 23 4.68 -7.54 -3.09
CA ILE A 23 3.81 -6.56 -3.74
C ILE A 23 3.95 -6.64 -5.26
N VAL A 24 5.19 -6.74 -5.76
CA VAL A 24 5.47 -6.93 -7.19
C VAL A 24 4.81 -8.21 -7.70
N GLN A 25 4.86 -9.30 -6.91
CA GLN A 25 4.21 -10.55 -7.28
C GLN A 25 2.68 -10.41 -7.37
N VAL A 26 2.04 -9.72 -6.42
CA VAL A 26 0.58 -9.51 -6.46
C VAL A 26 0.15 -8.62 -7.64
N MET A 27 0.95 -7.62 -8.01
CA MET A 27 0.66 -6.77 -9.18
C MET A 27 0.84 -7.52 -10.51
N ASP A 28 1.89 -8.35 -10.63
CA ASP A 28 2.18 -9.17 -11.81
C ASP A 28 1.19 -10.33 -11.99
N ILE A 29 0.80 -11.01 -10.91
CA ILE A 29 -0.20 -12.11 -10.93
C ILE A 29 -1.57 -11.56 -11.36
N CYS A 30 -1.89 -10.31 -11.02
CA CYS A 30 -3.20 -9.74 -11.26
C CYS A 30 -3.30 -8.81 -12.48
N GLY A 31 -2.25 -8.66 -13.29
CA GLY A 31 -2.27 -7.85 -14.52
C GLY A 31 -2.59 -6.36 -14.26
N VAL A 32 -2.09 -5.81 -13.16
CA VAL A 32 -2.03 -4.35 -12.97
C VAL A 32 -0.82 -3.91 -13.77
N SER A 33 -1.01 -3.08 -14.79
CA SER A 33 0.07 -2.74 -15.71
C SER A 33 1.26 -2.14 -14.96
N ILE A 34 2.44 -2.27 -15.58
CA ILE A 34 3.75 -1.66 -15.26
C ILE A 34 3.66 -0.13 -15.00
N SER A 35 2.48 0.46 -15.18
CA SER A 35 2.15 1.86 -15.04
C SER A 35 1.85 2.28 -13.60
N TYR A 36 1.85 1.38 -12.63
CA TYR A 36 1.50 1.68 -11.24
C TYR A 36 2.59 1.28 -10.24
N ASN A 37 2.77 2.10 -9.21
CA ASN A 37 3.63 1.86 -8.07
C ASN A 37 2.77 1.79 -6.81
N VAL A 38 3.00 0.79 -5.96
CA VAL A 38 2.41 0.78 -4.62
C VAL A 38 3.16 1.78 -3.75
N GLN A 39 2.45 2.80 -3.28
CA GLN A 39 2.96 3.75 -2.31
C GLN A 39 2.93 3.18 -0.90
N ARG A 40 1.83 2.51 -0.54
CA ARG A 40 1.59 2.00 0.81
C ARG A 40 0.62 0.82 0.83
N THR A 41 0.91 -0.17 1.66
CA THR A 41 -0.09 -1.17 2.07
C THR A 41 -0.95 -0.59 3.19
N ILE A 42 -2.25 -0.45 2.95
CA ILE A 42 -3.20 0.05 3.93
C ILE A 42 -3.67 -1.08 4.84
N MET A 43 -4.00 -2.23 4.25
CA MET A 43 -4.50 -3.39 4.99
C MET A 43 -4.19 -4.67 4.21
N LYS A 44 -3.85 -5.76 4.93
CA LYS A 44 -3.70 -7.10 4.34
C LYS A 44 -4.31 -8.11 5.31
N THR A 45 -5.28 -8.87 4.83
CA THR A 45 -6.00 -9.92 5.57
C THR A 45 -6.10 -11.18 4.71
N GLY A 46 -6.63 -12.27 5.26
CA GLY A 46 -6.87 -13.49 4.49
C GLY A 46 -7.95 -13.37 3.41
N LEU A 47 -8.82 -12.34 3.49
CA LEU A 47 -9.94 -12.14 2.57
C LEU A 47 -9.80 -10.89 1.70
N TYR A 48 -9.00 -9.92 2.12
CA TYR A 48 -8.84 -8.64 1.44
C TYR A 48 -7.43 -8.08 1.60
N SER A 49 -6.92 -7.47 0.54
CA SER A 49 -5.77 -6.59 0.57
C SER A 49 -6.14 -5.22 0.02
N VAL A 50 -5.69 -4.16 0.67
CA VAL A 50 -5.92 -2.77 0.28
C VAL A 50 -4.58 -2.07 0.17
N TYR A 51 -4.32 -1.49 -1.00
CA TYR A 51 -3.09 -0.76 -1.31
C TYR A 51 -3.43 0.63 -1.80
N LEU A 52 -2.61 1.60 -1.42
CA LEU A 52 -2.56 2.90 -2.06
C LEU A 52 -1.54 2.82 -3.20
N ILE A 53 -1.97 3.12 -4.41
CA ILE A 53 -1.14 3.07 -5.60
C ILE A 53 -1.08 4.44 -6.28
N SER A 54 0.01 4.72 -6.97
CA SER A 54 0.14 5.89 -7.84
C SER A 54 0.62 5.47 -9.21
N LEU A 55 0.41 6.33 -10.21
CA LEU A 55 0.99 6.09 -11.53
C LEU A 55 2.52 6.19 -11.45
N ALA A 56 3.23 5.26 -12.08
CA ALA A 56 4.69 5.18 -12.04
C ALA A 56 5.37 6.47 -12.54
N ASN A 57 4.73 7.16 -13.49
CA ASN A 57 5.20 8.43 -14.04
C ASN A 57 4.76 9.65 -13.22
N GLN A 58 3.88 9.48 -12.23
CA GLN A 58 3.36 10.55 -11.38
C GLN A 58 3.28 10.09 -9.91
N PRO A 59 4.44 9.93 -9.25
CA PRO A 59 4.51 9.40 -7.88
C PRO A 59 3.83 10.30 -6.84
N ASN A 60 3.57 11.58 -7.18
CA ASN A 60 2.89 12.56 -6.33
C ASN A 60 1.42 12.79 -6.72
N SER A 61 0.89 12.03 -7.68
CA SER A 61 -0.55 12.07 -7.99
C SER A 61 -1.34 11.48 -6.82
N ILE A 62 -2.53 12.03 -6.57
CA ILE A 62 -3.43 11.53 -5.54
C ILE A 62 -3.82 10.11 -5.94
N GLY A 63 -3.40 9.16 -5.11
CA GLY A 63 -3.34 7.76 -5.46
C GLY A 63 -4.71 7.13 -5.68
N GLU A 64 -4.77 6.11 -6.52
CA GLU A 64 -5.93 5.21 -6.58
C GLU A 64 -5.80 4.19 -5.43
N VAL A 65 -6.93 3.64 -5.00
CA VAL A 65 -6.95 2.52 -4.04
C VAL A 65 -7.12 1.23 -4.82
N LEU A 66 -6.18 0.30 -4.66
CA LEU A 66 -6.30 -1.06 -5.16
C LEU A 66 -6.86 -1.94 -4.05
N LEU A 67 -8.09 -2.41 -4.24
CA LEU A 67 -8.71 -3.45 -3.44
C LEU A 67 -8.55 -4.80 -4.16
N ILE A 68 -8.03 -5.80 -3.44
CA ILE A 68 -7.96 -7.18 -3.90
C ILE A 68 -8.78 -8.02 -2.93
N GLU A 69 -9.80 -8.69 -3.45
CA GLU A 69 -10.60 -9.66 -2.71
C GLU A 69 -10.01 -11.06 -2.95
N HIS A 70 -9.82 -11.83 -1.87
CA HIS A 70 -9.31 -13.20 -1.85
C HIS A 70 -10.42 -14.17 -1.39
N PRO A 71 -11.47 -14.38 -2.21
CA PRO A 71 -12.54 -15.31 -1.86
C PRO A 71 -12.02 -16.76 -1.72
N PRO A 72 -12.48 -17.52 -0.72
CA PRO A 72 -12.11 -18.92 -0.57
C PRO A 72 -12.42 -19.74 -1.84
N ALA A 73 -11.46 -20.58 -2.25
CA ALA A 73 -11.58 -21.49 -3.39
C ALA A 73 -11.93 -20.81 -4.74
N ARG A 74 -11.67 -19.50 -4.87
CA ARG A 74 -11.91 -18.73 -6.10
C ARG A 74 -10.69 -17.88 -6.43
N ALA A 75 -10.58 -17.46 -7.68
CA ALA A 75 -9.53 -16.55 -8.09
C ALA A 75 -9.71 -15.16 -7.43
N PRO A 76 -8.62 -14.47 -7.06
CA PRO A 76 -8.69 -13.12 -6.54
C PRO A 76 -9.37 -12.15 -7.52
N SER A 77 -10.14 -11.21 -6.99
CA SER A 77 -10.79 -10.14 -7.76
C SER A 77 -10.16 -8.80 -7.44
N LYS A 78 -9.99 -7.94 -8.45
CA LYS A 78 -9.31 -6.65 -8.33
C LYS A 78 -10.25 -5.48 -8.62
N TYR A 79 -10.11 -4.40 -7.86
CA TYR A 79 -10.87 -3.18 -8.03
C TYR A 79 -9.95 -1.98 -7.83
N LEU A 80 -9.83 -1.15 -8.86
CA LEU A 80 -9.23 0.17 -8.78
C LEU A 80 -10.32 1.16 -8.41
N LEU A 81 -10.17 1.79 -7.27
CA LEU A 81 -11.14 2.72 -6.73
C LEU A 81 -10.51 4.12 -6.74
N PRO A 82 -11.04 5.04 -7.55
CA PRO A 82 -10.50 6.39 -7.62
C PRO A 82 -10.82 7.15 -6.34
N LEU A 83 -9.83 7.85 -5.81
CA LEU A 83 -10.05 8.86 -4.78
C LEU A 83 -10.67 10.11 -5.44
N LYS A 84 -11.62 10.74 -4.73
CA LYS A 84 -12.36 11.95 -5.13
C LYS A 84 -11.50 13.21 -5.11
N SER A 85 -10.50 13.27 -4.25
CA SER A 85 -9.75 14.50 -3.98
C SER A 85 -8.74 14.82 -5.08
N SER A 86 -8.73 16.08 -5.52
CA SER A 86 -7.73 16.65 -6.43
C SER A 86 -6.67 17.52 -5.71
N LYS A 87 -6.72 17.57 -4.38
CA LYS A 87 -5.87 18.40 -3.51
C LYS A 87 -4.90 17.56 -2.67
N PRO A 88 -3.75 18.14 -2.24
CA PRO A 88 -2.90 17.51 -1.25
C PRO A 88 -3.70 17.26 0.03
N LEU A 89 -3.80 16.00 0.43
CA LEU A 89 -4.48 15.59 1.66
C LEU A 89 -3.47 15.38 2.77
N THR A 90 -3.88 15.68 4.00
CA THR A 90 -3.22 15.13 5.17
C THR A 90 -3.42 13.62 5.25
N THR A 91 -2.58 12.92 6.02
CA THR A 91 -2.73 11.48 6.23
C THR A 91 -4.12 11.09 6.74
N SER A 92 -4.73 11.91 7.63
CA SER A 92 -6.06 11.64 8.18
C SER A 92 -7.15 11.75 7.12
N GLU A 93 -7.11 12.82 6.32
CA GLU A 93 -8.08 13.03 5.24
C GLU A 93 -7.96 11.94 4.17
N LEU A 94 -6.73 11.55 3.82
CA LEU A 94 -6.47 10.45 2.90
C LEU A 94 -7.06 9.13 3.43
N MET A 95 -6.84 8.81 4.70
CA MET A 95 -7.38 7.59 5.29
C MET A 95 -8.91 7.60 5.34
N ASN A 96 -9.53 8.73 5.70
CA ASN A 96 -10.98 8.87 5.68
C ASN A 96 -11.53 8.65 4.27
N GLU A 97 -10.88 9.21 3.26
CA GLU A 97 -11.32 9.06 1.88
C GLU A 97 -11.17 7.63 1.35
N ILE A 98 -10.09 6.94 1.74
CA ILE A 98 -9.93 5.50 1.45
C ILE A 98 -11.07 4.71 2.07
N VAL A 99 -11.42 4.97 3.34
CA VAL A 99 -12.52 4.30 4.03
C VAL A 99 -13.86 4.57 3.32
N GLU A 100 -14.18 5.84 3.04
CA GLU A 100 -15.40 6.19 2.31
C GLU A 100 -15.49 5.48 0.95
N THR A 101 -14.37 5.39 0.25
CA THR A 101 -14.28 4.77 -1.07
C THR A 101 -14.52 3.27 -1.00
N LEU A 102 -13.96 2.60 0.02
CA LEU A 102 -14.21 1.18 0.28
C LEU A 102 -15.65 0.92 0.70
N GLU A 103 -16.20 1.72 1.62
CA GLU A 103 -17.60 1.62 2.04
C GLU A 103 -18.55 1.79 0.87
N ALA A 104 -18.31 2.77 -0.01
CA ALA A 104 -19.09 2.97 -1.22
C ALA A 104 -18.99 1.77 -2.17
N HIS A 105 -17.83 1.11 -2.26
CA HIS A 105 -17.67 -0.10 -3.06
C HIS A 105 -18.50 -1.26 -2.50
N PHE A 106 -18.41 -1.52 -1.19
CA PHE A 106 -19.14 -2.62 -0.55
C PHE A 106 -20.66 -2.40 -0.56
N ASN A 107 -21.11 -1.16 -0.36
CA ASN A 107 -22.54 -0.81 -0.41
C ASN A 107 -23.15 -0.90 -1.81
N ARG A 108 -22.36 -0.84 -2.88
CA ARG A 108 -22.84 -1.05 -4.26
C ARG A 108 -22.97 -2.53 -4.63
N LYS A 109 -22.35 -3.42 -3.88
CA LYS A 109 -22.35 -4.87 -4.11
C LYS A 109 -23.38 -5.63 -3.27
N GLY A 110 -23.94 -5.00 -2.23
CA GLY A 110 -25.02 -5.54 -1.39
C GLY A 110 -26.39 -5.13 -1.89
#